data_AF-A0A8T2W0Z2-F1
#
_entry.id   AF-A0A8T2W0Z2-F1
#
_cell.length_a   1.000
_cell.length_b   1.000
_cell.length_c   1.000
_cell.angle_alpha   90.00
_cell.angle_beta   90.00
_cell.angle_gamma   90.00
#
_symmetry.space_group_name_H-M   'P 1'
#
loop_
_entity.id
_entity.type
_entity.pdbx_description
1 polymer ?
#
loop_
_entity_poly.entity_id
_entity_poly.type
_entity_poly.pdbx_seq_one_letter_code
_entity_poly.pdbx_strand_id
1 'polypeptide(L)'
;MALQPYADPGHTLALYQAEQITPEEQERRKQEAEELDKKLRHIVEDVPDRVYHVMGSNAGAGSGEFHTYRHSRRREQERLKQIDGDAERQEKEKERLERLAQLENADEEKTAKRRAKRQKKKDNKRGKRQKNDEGGGAALSGGRGDAGHPQSDGREGEEEEPALPQPDLD
;
A
#
# COMPACT_ATOMS: atom_id res chain seq x y z
N MET A 1 -37.58 -28.82 -1.11
CA MET A 1 -37.29 -28.77 -2.56
C MET A 1 -35.96 -28.05 -2.73
N ALA A 2 -34.88 -28.78 -3.02
CA ALA A 2 -33.59 -28.18 -3.35
C ALA A 2 -33.60 -27.78 -4.83
N LEU A 3 -33.32 -26.52 -5.13
CA LEU A 3 -33.22 -25.98 -6.48
C LEU A 3 -31.99 -26.64 -7.15
N GLN A 4 -32.20 -27.46 -8.18
CA GLN A 4 -31.08 -27.95 -8.97
C GLN A 4 -30.46 -26.77 -9.75
N PRO A 5 -29.12 -26.62 -9.78
CA PRO A 5 -28.48 -25.59 -10.59
C PRO A 5 -28.76 -25.91 -12.07
N TYR A 6 -29.49 -25.02 -12.74
CA TYR A 6 -29.71 -25.11 -14.18
C TYR A 6 -28.36 -24.86 -14.86
N ALA A 7 -27.73 -25.92 -15.36
CA ALA A 7 -26.48 -25.82 -16.10
C ALA A 7 -26.80 -25.23 -17.48
N ASP A 8 -26.68 -23.91 -17.58
CA ASP A 8 -26.90 -23.18 -18.83
C ASP A 8 -25.82 -23.61 -19.85
N PRO A 9 -26.18 -24.22 -20.99
CA PRO A 9 -25.21 -24.74 -21.96
C PRO A 9 -24.27 -23.64 -22.52
N GLY A 10 -24.70 -22.38 -22.48
CA GLY A 10 -23.83 -21.25 -22.83
C GLY A 10 -22.72 -20.99 -21.80
N HIS A 11 -23.01 -21.19 -20.51
CA HIS A 11 -22.04 -21.00 -19.44
C HIS A 11 -20.96 -22.08 -19.46
N THR A 12 -21.35 -23.34 -19.67
CA THR A 12 -20.40 -24.46 -19.76
C THR A 12 -19.51 -24.35 -20.99
N LEU A 13 -20.05 -23.90 -22.13
CA LEU A 13 -19.26 -23.62 -23.33
C LEU A 13 -18.28 -22.45 -23.14
N ALA A 14 -18.68 -21.37 -22.48
CA ALA A 14 -17.81 -20.24 -22.20
C ALA A 14 -16.65 -20.62 -21.25
N LEU A 15 -16.93 -21.41 -20.22
CA LEU A 15 -15.90 -21.94 -19.31
C LEU A 15 -14.94 -22.88 -20.06
N TYR A 16 -15.46 -23.80 -20.88
CA TYR A 16 -14.64 -24.71 -21.69
C TYR A 16 -13.75 -23.98 -22.70
N GLN A 17 -14.26 -22.91 -23.32
CA GLN A 17 -13.47 -22.05 -24.20
C GLN A 17 -12.42 -21.25 -23.44
N ALA A 18 -12.72 -20.78 -22.23
CA ALA A 18 -11.76 -20.08 -21.37
C ALA A 18 -10.59 -20.99 -20.93
N GLU A 19 -10.88 -22.28 -20.67
CA GLU A 19 -9.88 -23.31 -20.38
C GLU A 19 -8.97 -23.64 -21.57
N GLN A 20 -9.39 -23.34 -22.80
CA GLN A 20 -8.61 -23.55 -24.03
C GLN A 20 -7.72 -22.35 -24.41
N ILE A 21 -7.81 -21.22 -23.69
CA ILE A 21 -7.00 -20.04 -23.99
C ILE A 21 -5.56 -20.30 -23.54
N THR A 22 -4.64 -20.31 -24.50
CA THR A 22 -3.21 -20.40 -24.21
C THR A 22 -2.75 -19.20 -23.36
N PRO A 23 -1.78 -19.36 -22.45
CA PRO A 23 -1.29 -18.25 -21.62
C PRO A 23 -0.79 -17.06 -22.46
N GLU A 24 -0.20 -17.35 -23.63
CA GLU A 24 0.24 -16.33 -24.59
C GLU A 24 -0.92 -15.50 -25.16
N GLU A 25 -2.06 -16.15 -25.42
CA GLU A 25 -3.25 -15.45 -25.91
C GLU A 25 -3.91 -14.60 -24.81
N GLN A 26 -3.84 -15.04 -23.55
CA GLN A 26 -4.28 -14.23 -22.41
C GLN A 26 -3.43 -12.95 -22.28
N GLU A 27 -2.10 -13.06 -22.45
CA GLU A 27 -1.20 -11.91 -22.42
C GLU A 27 -1.45 -10.94 -23.57
N ARG A 28 -1.67 -11.45 -24.80
CA ARG A 28 -2.04 -10.60 -25.95
C ARG A 28 -3.34 -9.85 -25.70
N ARG A 29 -4.37 -10.52 -25.19
CA ARG A 29 -5.64 -9.88 -24.85
C ARG A 29 -5.47 -8.82 -23.76
N LYS A 30 -4.59 -9.04 -22.78
CA LYS A 30 -4.25 -8.02 -21.76
C LYS A 30 -3.55 -6.82 -22.38
N GLN A 31 -2.59 -7.04 -23.27
CA GLN A 31 -1.90 -5.96 -23.98
C GLN A 31 -2.88 -5.14 -24.85
N GLU A 32 -3.74 -5.83 -25.61
CA GLU A 32 -4.80 -5.18 -26.39
C GLU A 32 -5.76 -4.38 -25.51
N ALA A 33 -6.14 -4.90 -24.34
CA ALA A 33 -6.97 -4.20 -23.38
C ALA A 33 -6.27 -2.94 -22.84
N GLU A 34 -4.99 -3.01 -22.48
CA GLU A 34 -4.21 -1.86 -22.04
C GLU A 34 -4.07 -0.79 -23.13
N GLU A 35 -3.89 -1.20 -24.38
CA GLU A 35 -3.86 -0.27 -25.51
C GLU A 35 -5.21 0.39 -25.74
N LEU A 36 -6.31 -0.37 -25.62
CA LEU A 36 -7.66 0.16 -25.71
C LEU A 36 -7.93 1.18 -24.60
N ASP A 37 -7.55 0.88 -23.35
CA ASP A 37 -7.68 1.80 -22.23
C ASP A 37 -6.92 3.10 -22.47
N LYS A 38 -5.69 3.04 -23.00
CA LYS A 38 -4.91 4.24 -23.35
C LYS A 38 -5.62 5.08 -24.41
N LYS A 39 -6.17 4.43 -25.46
CA LYS A 39 -6.92 5.12 -26.52
C LYS A 39 -8.20 5.75 -26.00
N LEU A 40 -8.93 5.04 -25.13
CA LEU A 40 -10.15 5.54 -24.52
C LEU A 40 -9.88 6.74 -23.62
N ARG A 41 -8.80 6.71 -22.82
CA ARG A 41 -8.36 7.87 -22.03
C ARG A 41 -8.06 9.07 -22.92
N HIS A 42 -7.28 8.89 -23.99
CA HIS A 42 -7.00 9.96 -24.94
C HIS A 42 -8.27 10.55 -25.57
N ILE A 43 -9.24 9.69 -25.94
CA ILE A 43 -10.52 10.17 -26.49
C ILE A 43 -11.30 10.98 -25.44
N VAL A 44 -11.35 10.54 -24.20
CA VAL A 44 -12.11 11.23 -23.14
C VAL A 44 -11.43 12.53 -22.70
N GLU A 45 -10.09 12.57 -22.67
CA GLU A 45 -9.33 13.71 -22.16
C GLU A 45 -9.04 14.77 -23.24
N ASP A 46 -8.60 14.35 -24.43
CA ASP A 46 -8.06 15.26 -25.44
C ASP A 46 -9.05 15.57 -26.58
N VAL A 47 -10.02 14.68 -26.84
CA VAL A 47 -10.97 14.89 -27.95
C VAL A 47 -12.16 15.71 -27.44
N PRO A 48 -12.44 16.89 -28.04
CA PRO A 48 -13.54 17.73 -27.60
C PRO A 48 -14.89 17.13 -28.00
N ASP A 49 -15.80 17.03 -27.02
CA ASP A 49 -17.19 16.67 -27.25
C ASP A 49 -17.91 17.71 -28.12
N ARG A 50 -18.39 17.28 -29.30
CA ARG A 50 -19.14 18.15 -30.21
C ARG A 50 -20.63 18.08 -29.92
N VAL A 51 -21.21 19.20 -29.49
CA VAL A 51 -22.65 19.34 -29.33
C VAL A 51 -23.24 19.95 -30.60
N TYR A 52 -24.07 19.19 -31.30
CA TYR A 52 -24.65 19.64 -32.58
C TYR A 52 -25.93 20.48 -32.41
N HIS A 53 -26.60 20.41 -31.26
CA HIS A 53 -27.91 21.04 -31.03
C HIS A 53 -27.78 22.32 -30.20
N VAL A 54 -26.86 23.22 -30.57
CA VAL A 54 -26.64 24.49 -29.87
C VAL A 54 -27.49 25.57 -30.52
N MET A 55 -28.44 26.11 -29.75
CA MET A 55 -29.25 27.26 -30.16
C MET A 55 -28.43 28.55 -30.05
N GLY A 56 -28.69 29.53 -30.94
CA GLY A 56 -27.92 30.78 -30.99
C GLY A 56 -27.96 31.59 -29.69
N SER A 57 -26.90 32.37 -29.41
CA SER A 57 -26.69 33.05 -28.12
C SER A 57 -27.78 34.07 -27.72
N ASN A 58 -28.54 34.58 -28.70
CA ASN A 58 -29.64 35.54 -28.49
C ASN A 58 -31.03 34.90 -28.60
N ALA A 59 -31.11 33.58 -28.79
CA ALA A 59 -32.39 32.90 -28.83
C ALA A 59 -32.94 32.72 -27.39
N GLY A 60 -34.26 32.85 -27.24
CA GLY A 60 -34.93 32.71 -25.94
C GLY A 60 -34.93 31.27 -25.43
N ALA A 61 -35.22 31.06 -24.14
CA ALA A 61 -35.25 29.73 -23.53
C ALA A 61 -36.28 28.80 -24.21
N GLY A 62 -35.79 27.71 -24.80
CA GLY A 62 -36.64 26.66 -25.38
C GLY A 62 -37.22 25.73 -24.30
N SER A 63 -38.30 25.01 -24.62
CA SER A 63 -38.96 24.07 -23.69
C SER A 63 -38.07 22.90 -23.25
N GLY A 64 -37.05 22.55 -24.05
CA GLY A 64 -36.08 21.49 -23.73
C GLY A 64 -34.88 21.95 -22.89
N GLU A 65 -34.67 23.27 -22.74
CA GLU A 65 -33.45 23.82 -22.12
C GLU A 65 -33.38 23.51 -20.61
N PHE A 66 -34.54 23.37 -19.97
CA PHE A 66 -34.58 22.95 -18.57
C PHE A 66 -33.98 21.55 -18.38
N HIS A 67 -34.28 20.61 -19.28
CA HIS A 67 -33.78 19.25 -19.17
C HIS A 67 -32.29 19.16 -19.50
N THR A 68 -31.82 19.88 -20.51
CA THR A 68 -30.38 19.95 -20.84
C THR A 68 -29.58 20.47 -19.64
N TYR A 69 -30.02 21.56 -19.00
CA TYR A 69 -29.41 22.09 -17.77
C TYR A 69 -29.44 21.08 -16.62
N ARG A 70 -30.57 20.40 -16.40
CA ARG A 70 -30.68 19.39 -15.33
C ARG A 70 -29.69 18.24 -15.55
N HIS A 71 -29.52 17.79 -16.78
CA HIS A 71 -28.58 16.73 -17.13
C HIS A 71 -27.12 17.18 -17.04
N SER A 72 -26.79 18.39 -17.48
CA SER A 72 -25.42 18.94 -17.35
C SER A 72 -25.06 19.18 -15.89
N ARG A 73 -25.97 19.76 -15.09
CA ARG A 73 -25.77 19.99 -13.66
C ARG A 73 -25.55 18.68 -12.89
N ARG A 74 -26.31 17.63 -13.20
CA ARG A 74 -26.13 16.31 -12.56
C ARG A 74 -24.74 15.73 -12.89
N ARG A 75 -24.36 15.73 -14.17
CA ARG A 75 -23.03 15.27 -14.61
C ARG A 75 -21.91 16.03 -13.90
N GLU A 76 -22.06 17.35 -13.78
CA GLU A 76 -21.06 18.18 -13.10
C GLU A 76 -21.00 17.93 -11.60
N GLN A 77 -22.14 17.74 -10.93
CA GLN A 77 -22.16 17.37 -9.50
C GLN A 77 -21.53 16.01 -9.25
N GLU A 78 -21.77 15.03 -10.13
CA GLU A 78 -21.13 13.70 -10.05
C GLU A 78 -19.62 13.82 -10.26
N ARG A 79 -19.17 14.63 -11.23
CA ARG A 79 -17.75 14.93 -11.47
C ARG A 79 -17.08 15.55 -10.25
N LEU A 80 -17.70 16.56 -9.64
CA LEU A 80 -17.17 17.22 -8.44
C LEU A 80 -17.05 16.24 -7.27
N LYS A 81 -18.09 15.42 -7.03
CA LYS A 81 -18.05 14.39 -5.99
C LYS A 81 -16.94 13.36 -6.19
N GLN A 82 -16.68 12.96 -7.45
CA GLN A 82 -15.57 12.06 -7.76
C GLN A 82 -14.22 12.70 -7.45
N ILE A 83 -14.02 13.96 -7.86
CA ILE A 83 -12.78 14.69 -7.58
C ILE A 83 -12.54 14.85 -6.09
N ASP A 84 -13.57 15.26 -5.35
CA ASP A 84 -13.47 15.44 -3.89
C ASP A 84 -13.17 14.10 -3.21
N GLY A 85 -13.87 13.02 -3.60
CA GLY A 85 -13.62 11.67 -3.09
C GLY A 85 -12.22 11.13 -3.44
N ASP A 86 -11.68 11.46 -4.61
CA ASP A 86 -10.32 11.08 -5.02
C ASP A 86 -9.28 11.82 -4.19
N ALA A 87 -9.49 13.12 -3.94
CA ALA A 87 -8.62 13.93 -3.10
C ALA A 87 -8.57 13.39 -1.66
N GLU A 88 -9.73 13.12 -1.05
CA GLU A 88 -9.82 12.54 0.29
C GLU A 88 -9.12 11.17 0.38
N ARG A 89 -9.28 10.31 -0.64
CA ARG A 89 -8.59 9.03 -0.71
C ARG A 89 -7.07 9.20 -0.77
N GLN A 90 -6.58 10.11 -1.62
CA GLN A 90 -5.15 10.38 -1.75
C GLN A 90 -4.55 10.94 -0.45
N GLU A 91 -5.27 11.81 0.26
CA GLU A 91 -4.82 12.34 1.56
C GLU A 91 -4.70 11.23 2.60
N LYS A 92 -5.73 10.38 2.74
CA LYS A 92 -5.73 9.23 3.65
C LYS A 92 -4.64 8.23 3.32
N GLU A 93 -4.38 7.98 2.03
CA GLU A 93 -3.30 7.09 1.59
C GLU A 93 -1.92 7.65 1.95
N LYS A 94 -1.70 8.96 1.76
CA LYS A 94 -0.45 9.62 2.16
C LYS A 94 -0.25 9.56 3.67
N GLU A 95 -1.26 9.89 4.45
CA GLU A 95 -1.20 9.80 5.91
C GLU A 95 -0.88 8.37 6.36
N ARG A 96 -1.51 7.37 5.74
CA ARG A 96 -1.23 5.96 6.03
C ARG A 96 0.22 5.58 5.73
N LEU A 97 0.74 6.01 4.59
CA LEU A 97 2.13 5.74 4.19
C LEU A 97 3.12 6.43 5.13
N GLU A 98 2.86 7.68 5.51
CA GLU A 98 3.68 8.42 6.47
C GLU A 98 3.67 7.75 7.85
N ARG A 99 2.51 7.30 8.33
CA ARG A 99 2.39 6.55 9.59
C ARG A 99 3.19 5.24 9.55
N LEU A 100 3.11 4.49 8.45
CA LEU A 100 3.89 3.26 8.29
C LEU A 100 5.39 3.52 8.27
N ALA A 101 5.85 4.57 7.56
CA ALA A 101 7.25 4.95 7.51
C ALA A 101 7.77 5.40 8.90
N GLN A 102 6.96 6.11 9.68
CA GLN A 102 7.32 6.50 11.05
C GLN A 102 7.50 5.28 11.97
N LEU A 103 6.60 4.29 11.87
CA LEU A 103 6.69 3.05 12.64
C LEU A 103 7.93 2.24 12.25
N GLU A 104 8.21 2.11 10.94
CA GLU A 104 9.40 1.42 10.44
C GLU A 104 10.69 2.09 10.95
N ASN A 105 10.78 3.43 10.86
CA ASN A 105 11.92 4.18 11.39
C ASN A 105 12.11 3.97 12.90
N ALA A 106 11.03 4.00 13.68
CA ALA A 106 11.10 3.77 15.13
C ALA A 106 11.60 2.36 15.48
N ASP A 107 11.17 1.34 14.74
CA ASP A 107 11.63 -0.04 14.90
C ASP A 107 13.09 -0.21 14.45
N GLU A 108 13.50 0.45 13.37
CA GLU A 108 14.89 0.50 12.92
C GLU A 108 15.81 1.16 13.94
N GLU A 109 15.41 2.28 14.54
CA GLU A 109 16.16 2.96 15.60
C GLU A 109 16.32 2.06 16.84
N LYS A 110 15.24 1.43 17.29
CA LYS A 110 15.24 0.48 18.41
C LYS A 110 16.17 -0.70 18.11
N THR A 111 16.10 -1.27 16.91
CA THR A 111 16.93 -2.41 16.51
C THR A 111 18.40 -2.00 16.33
N ALA A 112 18.69 -0.82 15.77
CA ALA A 112 20.03 -0.26 15.61
C ALA A 112 20.70 0.00 16.96
N LYS A 113 19.99 0.61 17.92
CA LYS A 113 20.47 0.83 19.30
C LYS A 113 20.81 -0.50 19.98
N ARG A 114 19.96 -1.53 19.83
CA ARG A 114 20.20 -2.89 20.36
C ARG A 114 21.40 -3.56 19.66
N ARG A 115 21.53 -3.43 18.34
CA ARG A 115 22.64 -3.97 17.54
C ARG A 115 23.98 -3.32 17.92
N ALA A 116 24.02 -2.00 18.08
CA ALA A 116 25.19 -1.25 18.52
C ALA A 116 25.66 -1.69 19.93
N LYS A 117 24.72 -1.85 20.87
CA LYS A 117 25.03 -2.40 22.21
C LYS A 117 25.66 -3.80 22.13
N ARG A 118 25.16 -4.68 21.25
CA ARG A 118 25.71 -6.03 21.04
C ARG A 118 27.09 -6.01 20.41
N GLN A 119 27.32 -5.15 19.40
CA GLN A 119 28.65 -5.03 18.76
C GLN A 119 29.70 -4.51 19.75
N LYS A 120 29.41 -3.45 20.51
CA LYS A 120 30.32 -2.95 21.56
C LYS A 120 30.69 -4.03 22.59
N LYS A 121 29.71 -4.86 23.00
CA LYS A 121 29.97 -6.02 23.88
C LYS A 121 30.86 -7.08 23.21
N LYS A 122 30.64 -7.37 21.93
CA LYS A 122 31.43 -8.32 21.13
C LYS A 122 32.87 -7.84 20.96
N ASP A 123 33.07 -6.57 20.66
CA ASP A 123 34.39 -5.96 20.46
C ASP A 123 35.17 -5.91 21.78
N ASN A 124 34.53 -5.53 22.89
CA ASN A 124 35.15 -5.59 24.21
C ASN A 124 35.58 -7.02 24.60
N LYS A 125 34.78 -8.04 24.24
CA LYS A 125 35.12 -9.45 24.49
C LYS A 125 36.28 -9.92 23.59
N ARG A 126 36.33 -9.47 22.33
CA ARG A 126 37.44 -9.75 21.40
C ARG A 126 38.74 -9.11 21.87
N GLY A 127 38.71 -7.83 22.26
CA GLY A 127 39.88 -7.13 22.81
C GLY A 127 40.42 -7.78 24.09
N LYS A 128 39.55 -8.23 25.00
CA LYS A 128 39.98 -9.01 26.20
C LYS A 128 40.63 -10.36 25.84
N ARG A 129 40.13 -11.03 24.80
CA ARG A 129 40.71 -12.30 24.32
C ARG A 129 42.07 -12.10 23.67
N GLN A 130 42.22 -11.10 22.80
CA GLN A 130 43.51 -10.75 22.19
C GLN A 130 44.55 -10.31 23.24
N LYS A 131 44.16 -9.52 24.24
CA LYS A 131 45.06 -9.13 25.33
C LYS A 131 45.54 -10.31 26.19
N ASN A 132 44.71 -11.34 26.35
CA ASN A 132 45.11 -12.59 27.02
C ASN A 132 45.97 -13.50 26.13
N ASP A 133 45.91 -13.35 24.80
CA ASP A 133 46.66 -14.16 23.83
C ASP A 133 48.05 -13.56 23.54
N GLU A 134 48.17 -12.23 23.47
CA GLU A 134 49.44 -11.51 23.33
C GLU A 134 50.25 -11.46 24.65
N GLY A 135 49.58 -11.68 25.79
CA GLY A 135 50.19 -11.87 27.11
C GLY A 135 50.55 -13.33 27.39
N GLY A 136 51.37 -13.94 26.54
CA GLY A 136 51.83 -15.32 26.75
C GLY A 136 52.76 -15.45 27.95
N GLY A 137 52.28 -16.06 29.04
CA GLY A 137 53.08 -16.38 30.22
C GLY A 137 52.34 -17.21 31.28
N ALA A 138 52.14 -18.50 30.98
CA ALA A 138 51.96 -19.63 31.90
C ALA A 138 51.10 -19.47 33.18
N ALA A 139 49.91 -20.09 33.17
CA ALA A 139 49.43 -20.90 34.30
C ALA A 139 48.26 -21.79 33.87
N LEU A 140 48.55 -23.08 33.65
CA LEU A 140 47.58 -24.13 33.92
C LEU A 140 47.38 -24.20 35.44
N SER A 141 46.26 -23.70 35.95
CA SER A 141 45.75 -24.11 37.26
C SER A 141 44.26 -23.87 37.34
N GLY A 142 43.52 -24.92 37.67
CA GLY A 142 42.07 -24.90 37.79
C GLY A 142 41.59 -23.85 38.79
N GLY A 143 40.56 -23.12 38.39
CA GLY A 143 39.85 -22.17 39.22
C GLY A 143 38.39 -22.14 38.79
N ARG A 144 37.59 -22.99 39.43
CA ARG A 144 36.14 -22.79 39.54
C ARG A 144 35.94 -21.39 40.12
N GLY A 145 35.33 -20.50 39.36
CA GLY A 145 35.17 -19.11 39.78
C GLY A 145 34.18 -18.40 38.89
N ASP A 146 32.92 -18.48 39.32
CA ASP A 146 31.88 -17.49 39.07
C ASP A 146 31.53 -17.22 37.59
N ALA A 147 30.54 -17.97 37.10
CA ALA A 147 29.68 -17.50 36.03
C ALA A 147 28.85 -16.34 36.58
N GLY A 148 29.49 -15.18 36.75
CA GLY A 148 28.85 -13.92 37.08
C GLY A 148 27.79 -13.66 36.03
N HIS A 149 26.55 -13.99 36.38
CA HIS A 149 25.35 -13.54 35.71
C HIS A 149 25.48 -12.02 35.61
N PRO A 150 25.69 -11.42 34.42
CA PRO A 150 25.64 -9.99 34.32
C PRO A 150 24.18 -9.65 34.59
N GLN A 151 23.89 -9.17 35.80
CA GLN A 151 22.59 -8.60 36.15
C GLN A 151 22.20 -7.72 34.97
N SER A 152 21.16 -8.16 34.28
CA SER A 152 20.43 -7.28 33.39
C SER A 152 19.87 -6.20 34.30
N ASP A 153 20.56 -5.06 34.38
CA ASP A 153 19.96 -3.79 34.74
C ASP A 153 18.90 -3.48 33.68
N GLY A 154 17.79 -4.21 33.78
CA GLY A 154 16.52 -3.94 33.16
C GLY A 154 15.78 -3.02 34.10
N ARG A 155 16.26 -1.78 34.20
CA ARG A 155 15.46 -0.71 34.76
C ARG A 155 15.67 0.54 33.92
N GLU A 156 14.52 1.13 33.61
CA GLU A 156 14.31 2.53 33.21
C GLU A 156 14.37 2.79 31.70
N GLY A 157 13.18 2.56 31.14
CA GLY A 157 12.66 3.07 29.88
C GLY A 157 11.24 2.57 29.75
N GLU A 158 10.37 2.91 30.71
CA GLU A 158 8.94 3.03 30.42
C GLU A 158 8.82 4.18 29.42
N GLU A 159 9.17 3.91 28.16
CA GLU A 159 8.77 4.75 27.06
C GLU A 159 7.31 4.38 26.82
N GLU A 160 6.45 5.25 27.32
CA GLU A 160 5.03 5.35 27.02
C GLU A 160 4.81 4.89 25.57
N GLU A 161 4.15 3.74 25.41
CA GLU A 161 3.71 3.29 24.10
C GLU A 161 2.94 4.47 23.49
N PRO A 162 3.35 5.03 22.33
CA PRO A 162 2.51 6.03 21.69
C PRO A 162 1.20 5.32 21.36
N ALA A 163 0.15 5.66 22.11
CA ALA A 163 -1.16 5.06 21.97
C ALA A 163 -1.52 5.08 20.49
N LEU A 164 -1.59 3.90 19.88
CA LEU A 164 -2.01 3.76 18.49
C LEU A 164 -3.35 4.48 18.37
N PRO A 165 -3.49 5.53 17.53
CA PRO A 165 -4.81 6.08 17.27
C PRO A 165 -5.63 4.93 16.71
N GLN A 166 -6.74 4.64 17.42
CA GLN A 166 -7.66 3.58 17.07
C GLN A 166 -8.13 3.82 15.62
N PRO A 167 -8.34 2.76 14.83
CA PRO A 167 -8.99 2.95 13.54
C PRO A 167 -10.38 3.51 13.82
N ASP A 168 -10.65 4.71 13.30
CA ASP A 168 -12.00 5.27 13.28
C ASP A 168 -12.86 4.30 12.44
N LEU A 169 -13.60 3.45 13.15
CA LEU A 169 -14.60 2.54 12.60
C LEU A 169 -15.89 3.33 12.44
N ASP A 170 -15.98 4.09 11.36
CA ASP A 170 -17.23 4.64 10.83
C ASP A 170 -17.68 3.89 9.57
#